data_AF-A0A9X2RK37-F1
#
_entry.id   AF-A0A9X2RK37-F1
#
_cell.length_a   1.000
_cell.length_b   1.000
_cell.length_c   1.000
_cell.angle_alpha   90.00
_cell.angle_beta   90.00
_cell.angle_gamma   90.00
#
_symmetry.space_group_name_H-M   'P 1'
#
loop_
_entity.id
_entity.type
_entity.pdbx_description
1 polymer ?
#
loop_
_entity_poly.entity_id
_entity_poly.type
_entity_poly.pdbx_seq_one_letter_code
_entity_poly.pdbx_strand_id
1 'polypeptide(L)'
;MRGKTGDGGIDGVGVLRVNLVTFQVYFQCKRYTGSVGSKEIRDFRGALQGRADKGLFVTTGTFTKQASEEAARDGAIAIDLIDGERLCSLLKEYSLGVETELVERVTVKPEWFGSL
;
A
#
# COMPACT_ATOMS: atom_id res chain seq x y z
N MET A 1 3.05 -2.18 -18.85
CA MET A 1 2.55 -0.95 -18.21
C MET A 1 1.71 -0.18 -19.20
N ARG A 2 0.44 0.10 -18.89
CA ARG A 2 -0.40 1.02 -19.68
C ARG A 2 -0.36 2.38 -19.01
N GLY A 3 0.64 3.19 -19.31
CA GLY A 3 0.66 4.60 -18.95
C GLY A 3 -0.04 5.40 -20.03
N LYS A 4 -1.35 5.58 -19.93
CA LYS A 4 -2.07 6.62 -20.68
C LYS A 4 -2.83 7.48 -19.71
N THR A 5 -2.43 8.75 -19.62
CA THR A 5 -3.16 9.81 -18.94
C THR A 5 -4.60 9.84 -19.46
N GLY A 6 -5.60 9.63 -18.60
CA GLY A 6 -7.03 9.68 -18.97
C GLY A 6 -7.89 8.49 -18.55
N ASP A 7 -7.34 7.48 -17.88
CA ASP A 7 -8.05 6.28 -17.42
C ASP A 7 -8.58 6.36 -15.97
N GLY A 8 -8.49 7.52 -15.34
CA GLY A 8 -8.87 7.71 -13.93
C GLY A 8 -7.77 7.34 -12.93
N GLY A 9 -6.53 7.12 -13.41
CA GLY A 9 -5.40 6.80 -12.54
C GLY A 9 -5.27 5.31 -12.27
N ILE A 10 -5.41 4.45 -13.28
CA ILE A 10 -5.16 3.02 -13.11
C ILE A 10 -3.72 2.74 -13.55
N ASP A 11 -2.86 2.39 -12.60
CA ASP A 11 -1.44 2.12 -12.89
C ASP A 11 -1.21 0.66 -13.31
N GLY A 12 -2.15 -0.23 -13.00
CA GLY A 12 -2.21 -1.56 -13.60
C GLY A 12 -3.39 -2.42 -13.15
N VAL A 13 -3.40 -3.64 -13.69
CA VAL A 13 -4.45 -4.65 -13.48
C VAL A 13 -3.77 -5.99 -13.19
N GLY A 14 -4.27 -6.68 -12.18
CA GLY A 14 -3.87 -8.02 -11.77
C GLY A 14 -5.09 -8.94 -11.71
N VAL A 15 -4.83 -10.24 -11.78
CA VAL A 15 -5.86 -11.27 -11.68
C VAL A 15 -5.52 -12.15 -10.50
N LEU A 16 -6.33 -12.11 -9.45
CA LEU A 16 -6.19 -12.97 -8.29
C LEU A 16 -7.05 -14.21 -8.49
N ARG A 17 -6.43 -15.39 -8.46
CA ARG A 17 -7.13 -16.68 -8.57
C ARG A 17 -7.05 -17.38 -7.22
N VAL A 18 -8.21 -17.63 -6.60
CA VAL A 18 -8.33 -18.39 -5.35
C VAL A 18 -9.27 -19.54 -5.59
N ASN A 19 -8.73 -20.76 -5.53
CA ASN A 19 -9.45 -21.99 -5.86
C ASN A 19 -10.12 -21.89 -7.25
N LEU A 20 -11.45 -21.88 -7.28
CA LEU A 20 -12.26 -21.82 -8.50
C LEU A 20 -12.71 -20.40 -8.88
N VAL A 21 -12.34 -19.39 -8.08
CA VAL A 21 -12.80 -18.01 -8.24
C VAL A 21 -11.66 -17.12 -8.76
N THR A 22 -12.00 -16.20 -9.66
CA THR A 22 -11.08 -15.23 -10.23
C THR A 22 -11.57 -13.83 -9.96
N PHE A 23 -10.69 -12.97 -9.45
CA PHE A 23 -10.97 -11.57 -9.15
C PHE A 23 -10.08 -10.65 -9.99
N GLN A 24 -10.69 -9.68 -10.66
CA GLN A 24 -10.00 -8.57 -11.32
C GLN A 24 -9.61 -7.53 -10.26
N VAL A 25 -8.31 -7.37 -10.05
CA VAL A 25 -7.76 -6.42 -9.08
C VAL A 25 -7.11 -5.28 -9.85
N TYR A 26 -7.55 -4.06 -9.59
CA TYR A 26 -6.99 -2.86 -10.21
C TYR A 26 -6.17 -2.12 -9.17
N PHE A 27 -5.03 -1.54 -9.58
CA PHE A 27 -4.17 -0.83 -8.64
C PHE A 27 -3.75 0.55 -9.14
N GLN A 28 -3.59 1.45 -8.17
CA GLN A 28 -3.04 2.80 -8.32
C GLN A 28 -1.86 2.93 -7.37
N CYS A 29 -0.76 3.51 -7.86
CA CYS A 29 0.42 3.86 -7.08
C CYS A 29 0.65 5.37 -7.12
N LYS A 30 0.73 6.02 -5.95
CA LYS A 30 1.07 7.45 -5.82
C LYS A 30 2.38 7.63 -5.08
N ARG A 31 3.36 8.26 -5.72
CA ARG A 31 4.51 8.82 -5.00
C ARG A 31 4.07 10.11 -4.32
N TYR A 32 4.03 10.12 -2.99
CA TYR A 32 3.47 11.21 -2.20
C TYR A 32 4.36 11.51 -0.99
N THR A 33 4.56 12.80 -0.71
CA THR A 33 5.17 13.32 0.53
C THR A 33 4.06 13.94 1.36
N GLY A 34 3.38 13.14 2.18
CA GLY A 34 2.23 13.55 2.99
C GLY A 34 1.14 12.49 3.06
N SER A 35 -0.08 12.91 3.37
CA SER A 35 -1.23 12.02 3.49
C SER A 35 -2.15 12.09 2.28
N VAL A 36 -2.60 10.93 1.80
CA VAL A 36 -3.63 10.77 0.77
C VAL A 36 -5.01 10.96 1.42
N GLY A 37 -5.84 11.81 0.83
CA GLY A 37 -7.17 12.13 1.32
C GLY A 37 -8.27 11.25 0.73
N SER A 38 -9.51 11.47 1.20
CA SER A 38 -10.67 10.72 0.71
C SER A 38 -11.05 11.04 -0.74
N LYS A 39 -10.62 12.19 -1.26
CA LYS A 39 -10.88 12.58 -2.66
C LYS A 39 -10.20 11.60 -3.62
N GLU A 40 -8.93 11.30 -3.39
CA GLU A 40 -8.16 10.40 -4.23
C GLU A 40 -8.73 8.98 -4.23
N ILE A 41 -9.22 8.52 -3.07
CA ILE A 41 -9.88 7.21 -2.95
C ILE A 41 -11.22 7.19 -3.69
N ARG A 42 -12.02 8.27 -3.62
CA ARG A 42 -13.26 8.39 -4.40
C ARG A 42 -13.01 8.41 -5.90
N ASP A 43 -12.02 9.17 -6.35
CA ASP A 43 -11.68 9.28 -7.77
C ASP A 43 -11.24 7.91 -8.30
N PHE A 44 -10.38 7.20 -7.56
CA PHE A 44 -9.97 5.85 -7.92
C PHE A 44 -11.15 4.87 -7.92
N ARG A 45 -12.00 4.90 -6.89
CA ARG A 45 -13.23 4.10 -6.81
C ARG A 45 -14.13 4.30 -8.03
N GLY A 46 -14.28 5.54 -8.50
CA GLY A 46 -15.03 5.86 -9.71
C GLY A 46 -14.46 5.16 -10.95
N ALA A 47 -13.14 5.06 -11.05
CA ALA A 47 -12.47 4.37 -12.16
C ALA A 47 -12.65 2.83 -12.12
N LEU A 48 -12.93 2.25 -10.95
CA LEU A 48 -13.14 0.81 -10.76
C LEU A 48 -14.54 0.32 -11.16
N GLN A 49 -15.52 1.22 -11.18
CA GLN A 49 -16.94 0.87 -11.30
C GLN A 49 -17.22 0.06 -12.57
N GLY A 50 -17.78 -1.14 -12.40
CA GLY A 50 -18.13 -2.06 -13.50
C GLY A 50 -16.94 -2.75 -14.17
N ARG A 51 -15.73 -2.62 -13.62
CA ARG A 51 -14.49 -3.17 -14.21
C ARG A 51 -13.69 -4.05 -13.26
N ALA A 52 -13.72 -3.74 -11.97
CA ALA A 52 -12.91 -4.41 -10.96
C ALA A 52 -13.77 -5.08 -9.89
N ASP A 53 -13.29 -6.19 -9.38
CA ASP A 53 -13.83 -6.83 -8.17
C ASP A 53 -13.20 -6.22 -6.91
N LYS A 54 -11.95 -5.75 -7.01
CA LYS A 54 -11.21 -5.12 -5.92
C LYS A 54 -10.27 -4.01 -6.38
N GLY A 55 -10.10 -3.00 -5.55
CA GLY A 55 -9.07 -1.96 -5.72
C GLY A 55 -7.89 -2.16 -4.77
N LEU A 56 -6.69 -1.77 -5.21
CA LEU A 56 -5.50 -1.66 -4.36
C LEU A 56 -4.87 -0.28 -4.56
N PHE A 57 -4.82 0.52 -3.50
CA PHE A 57 -4.20 1.85 -3.54
C PHE A 57 -2.90 1.83 -2.75
N VAL A 58 -1.80 2.12 -3.43
CA VAL A 58 -0.45 2.14 -2.87
C VAL A 58 0.08 3.57 -2.83
N THR A 59 0.66 3.98 -1.71
CA THR A 59 1.33 5.27 -1.56
C THR A 59 2.65 5.14 -0.82
N THR A 60 3.61 6.02 -1.12
CA THR A 60 4.84 6.18 -0.32
C THR A 60 4.62 7.03 0.93
N GLY A 61 3.46 7.69 1.05
CA GLY A 61 3.06 8.49 2.19
C GLY A 61 2.16 7.73 3.17
N THR A 62 1.19 8.42 3.77
CA THR A 62 0.17 7.84 4.66
C THR A 62 -1.24 8.06 4.12
N PHE A 63 -2.26 7.52 4.78
CA PHE A 63 -3.67 7.81 4.49
C PHE A 63 -4.31 8.60 5.62
N THR A 64 -5.19 9.55 5.30
CA THR A 64 -6.02 10.17 6.33
C THR A 64 -7.10 9.21 6.82
N LYS A 65 -7.65 9.46 8.02
CA LYS A 65 -8.77 8.67 8.55
C LYS A 65 -9.95 8.61 7.56
N GLN A 66 -10.28 9.76 6.93
CA GLN A 66 -11.36 9.84 5.95
C GLN A 66 -11.06 9.04 4.69
N ALA A 67 -9.79 8.89 4.30
CA ALA A 67 -9.39 8.04 3.18
C ALA A 67 -9.64 6.57 3.50
N SER A 68 -9.27 6.13 4.71
CA SER A 68 -9.53 4.77 5.19
C SER A 68 -11.03 4.47 5.32
N GLU A 69 -11.81 5.41 5.87
CA GLU A 69 -13.27 5.30 5.94
C GLU A 69 -13.91 5.23 4.55
N GLU A 70 -13.44 6.05 3.61
CA GLU A 70 -13.91 5.99 2.22
C GLU A 70 -13.54 4.66 1.58
N ALA A 71 -12.34 4.13 1.81
CA ALA A 71 -11.86 2.87 1.23
C ALA A 71 -12.71 1.67 1.67
N ALA A 72 -13.14 1.67 2.93
CA ALA A 72 -13.97 0.64 3.56
C ALA A 72 -15.47 0.90 3.48
N ARG A 73 -15.92 1.87 2.68
CA ARG A 73 -17.34 2.28 2.62
C ARG A 73 -18.26 1.13 2.21
N ASP A 74 -19.26 0.87 3.03
CA ASP A 74 -20.28 -0.16 2.79
C ASP A 74 -20.98 0.01 1.44
N GLY A 75 -21.23 -1.12 0.77
CA GLY A 75 -21.89 -1.16 -0.54
C GLY A 75 -21.03 -0.67 -1.71
N ALA A 76 -19.78 -0.29 -1.47
CA ALA A 76 -18.83 0.08 -2.52
C ALA A 76 -17.75 -0.99 -2.70
N ILE A 77 -17.10 -1.00 -3.88
CA ILE A 77 -16.00 -1.93 -4.20
C ILE A 77 -14.88 -1.80 -3.16
N ALA A 78 -14.51 -2.85 -2.43
CA ALA A 78 -13.45 -2.72 -1.42
C ALA A 78 -12.11 -2.24 -2.03
N ILE A 79 -11.48 -1.26 -1.38
CA ILE A 79 -10.15 -0.75 -1.76
C ILE A 79 -9.19 -1.06 -0.60
N ASP A 80 -8.22 -1.94 -0.84
CA ASP A 80 -7.13 -2.16 0.10
C ASP A 80 -6.13 -0.99 0.01
N LEU A 81 -5.64 -0.57 1.17
CA LEU A 81 -4.68 0.54 1.29
C LEU A 81 -3.31 0.00 1.71
N ILE A 82 -2.27 0.35 0.98
CA ILE A 82 -0.87 0.08 1.33
C ILE A 82 -0.15 1.42 1.44
N ASP A 83 0.20 1.81 2.66
CA ASP A 83 0.98 3.01 2.93
C ASP A 83 2.48 2.73 2.88
N GLY A 84 3.30 3.77 3.08
CA GLY A 84 4.75 3.67 2.97
C GLY A 84 5.35 2.65 3.94
N GLU A 85 4.86 2.58 5.19
CA GLU A 85 5.37 1.64 6.19
C GLU A 85 4.99 0.20 5.84
N ARG A 86 3.74 -0.04 5.46
CA ARG A 86 3.29 -1.37 5.02
C ARG A 86 4.01 -1.79 3.74
N LEU A 87 4.21 -0.88 2.79
CA LEU A 87 4.97 -1.14 1.58
C LEU A 87 6.40 -1.56 1.91
N CYS A 88 7.10 -0.82 2.77
CA CYS A 88 8.44 -1.18 3.23
C CYS A 88 8.49 -2.56 3.89
N SER A 89 7.48 -2.87 4.72
CA SER A 89 7.37 -4.16 5.39
C SER A 89 7.21 -5.30 4.39
N LEU A 90 6.34 -5.12 3.39
CA LEU A 90 6.13 -6.11 2.33
C LEU A 90 7.38 -6.29 1.47
N LEU A 91 8.07 -5.21 1.11
CA LEU A 91 9.32 -5.29 0.35
C LEU A 91 10.37 -6.13 1.09
N LYS A 92 10.50 -5.93 2.41
CA LYS A 92 11.37 -6.76 3.27
C LYS A 92 10.90 -8.21 3.35
N GLU A 93 9.63 -8.43 3.66
CA GLU A 93 9.03 -9.77 3.81
C GLU A 93 9.24 -10.65 2.57
N TYR A 94 9.06 -10.08 1.38
CA TYR A 94 9.19 -10.79 0.11
C TYR A 94 10.57 -10.62 -0.55
N SER A 95 11.54 -9.97 0.13
CA SER A 95 12.88 -9.70 -0.39
C SER A 95 12.87 -9.06 -1.79
N LEU A 96 11.96 -8.10 -2.00
CA LEU A 96 11.75 -7.44 -3.29
C LEU A 96 12.65 -6.21 -3.41
N GLY A 97 13.76 -6.35 -4.12
CA GLY A 97 14.66 -5.23 -4.43
C GLY A 97 15.34 -4.64 -3.18
N VAL A 98 15.39 -5.40 -2.09
CA VAL A 98 16.02 -5.01 -0.82
C VAL A 98 16.92 -6.14 -0.33
N GLU A 99 18.02 -5.77 0.31
CA GLU A 99 18.91 -6.67 1.04
C GLU A 99 18.88 -6.28 2.51
N THR A 100 18.82 -7.28 3.41
CA THR A 100 18.78 -7.05 4.86
C THR A 100 20.06 -7.56 5.49
N GLU A 101 20.81 -6.66 6.11
CA GLU A 101 22.03 -6.99 6.86
C GLU A 101 21.77 -6.87 8.36
N LEU A 102 22.25 -7.84 9.14
CA LEU A 102 22.17 -7.82 10.59
C LEU A 102 23.42 -7.15 11.14
N VAL A 103 23.24 -5.96 11.74
CA VAL A 103 24.35 -5.16 12.28
C VAL A 103 24.39 -5.30 13.80
N GLU A 104 25.54 -5.69 14.36
CA GLU A 104 25.73 -5.75 15.81
C GLU A 104 25.73 -4.34 16.40
N ARG A 105 24.80 -4.06 17.32
CA ARG A 105 24.79 -2.82 18.10
C ARG A 105 25.34 -3.10 19.50
N VAL A 106 26.60 -2.75 19.72
CA VAL A 106 27.22 -2.79 21.05
C VAL A 106 26.94 -1.49 21.79
N THR A 107 26.47 -1.58 23.04
CA THR A 107 26.32 -0.43 23.94
C THR A 107 27.09 -0.71 25.21
N VAL A 108 27.99 0.21 25.56
CA VAL A 108 28.74 0.14 26.83
C VAL A 108 27.75 0.37 27.96
N LYS A 109 27.76 -0.50 28.99
CA LYS A 109 26.99 -0.34 30.23
C LYS A 109 27.93 0.19 31.32
N PRO A 110 27.94 1.50 31.61
CA PRO A 110 28.89 2.09 32.55
C PRO A 110 28.75 1.52 33.97
N GLU A 111 27.55 1.10 34.37
CA GLU A 111 27.24 0.57 35.70
C GLU A 111 28.05 -0.69 36.03
N TRP A 112 28.36 -1.50 35.02
CA TRP A 112 29.17 -2.70 35.16
C TRP A 112 30.60 -2.39 35.62
N PHE A 113 31.15 -1.24 35.24
CA PHE A 113 32.49 -0.81 35.59
C PHE A 113 32.57 -0.14 36.97
N GLY A 114 31.43 0.15 37.61
CA GLY A 114 31.39 0.81 38.92
C GLY A 114 31.66 -0.10 40.13
N SER A 115 31.65 -1.42 39.94
CA SER A 115 31.91 -2.42 40.99
C SER A 115 33.24 -3.18 40.83
N LEU A 116 34.09 -2.74 39.89
CA LEU A 116 35.49 -3.16 39.74
C LEU A 116 36.39 -2.24 40.56
#